data_AF-A0A7Y8GRV7-F1
#
_entry.id   AF-A0A7Y8GRV7-F1
#
_cell.length_a   1.000
_cell.length_b   1.000
_cell.length_c   1.000
_cell.angle_alpha   90.00
_cell.angle_beta   90.00
_cell.angle_gamma   90.00
#
_symmetry.space_group_name_H-M   'P 1'
#
loop_
_entity.id
_entity.type
_entity.pdbx_description
1 polymer ?
#
loop_
_entity_poly.entity_id
_entity_poly.type
_entity_poly.pdbx_seq_one_letter_code
_entity_poly.pdbx_strand_id
1 'polypeptide(L)'
;MRPPFVLFLTTLPFSSALHAQEPHDRIEFTADGHRIVIRTSCWPDQNGGTVPVQQRLQVTADGYLRYDFHDQRAETRAYHEALCATSGMEPMRDGEALMVGNSSGWGCHRSHEYTPDAPLPELDVSAGVVPLADCFIRDAPGRTK
;
A
#
# COMPACT_ATOMS: atom_id res chain seq x y z
N MET A 1 -31.68 5.75 -59.41
CA MET A 1 -31.08 4.82 -58.42
C MET A 1 -30.49 5.64 -57.26
N ARG A 2 -30.82 5.30 -56.01
CA ARG A 2 -30.25 5.87 -54.77
C ARG A 2 -29.65 4.72 -53.95
N PRO A 3 -28.43 4.82 -53.39
CA PRO A 3 -27.87 3.73 -52.59
C PRO A 3 -28.48 3.69 -51.18
N PRO A 4 -28.53 2.53 -50.53
CA PRO A 4 -29.05 2.40 -49.17
C PRO A 4 -28.05 2.93 -48.14
N PHE A 5 -28.55 3.73 -47.21
CA PHE A 5 -27.81 4.26 -46.07
C PHE A 5 -27.66 3.14 -45.03
N VAL A 6 -26.45 2.60 -44.86
CA VAL A 6 -26.16 1.60 -43.82
C VAL A 6 -25.86 2.35 -42.53
N LEU A 7 -26.76 2.24 -41.54
CA LEU A 7 -26.57 2.81 -40.21
C LEU A 7 -25.63 1.87 -39.42
N PHE A 8 -24.37 2.27 -39.25
CA PHE A 8 -23.44 1.61 -38.33
C PHE A 8 -23.83 1.97 -36.89
N LEU A 9 -24.49 1.04 -36.20
CA LEU A 9 -24.73 1.13 -34.77
C LEU A 9 -23.41 0.81 -34.05
N THR A 10 -22.61 1.82 -33.75
CA THR A 10 -21.37 1.64 -32.98
C THR A 10 -21.75 1.41 -31.52
N THR A 11 -21.72 0.16 -31.08
CA THR A 11 -21.72 -0.20 -29.67
C THR A 11 -20.46 0.37 -29.03
N LEU A 12 -20.60 1.47 -28.29
CA LEU A 12 -19.53 2.00 -27.46
C LEU A 12 -19.23 0.96 -26.36
N PRO A 13 -17.98 0.47 -26.24
CA PRO A 13 -17.62 -0.39 -25.12
C PRO A 13 -17.82 0.42 -23.83
N PHE A 14 -18.72 -0.06 -22.97
CA PHE A 14 -18.85 0.42 -21.60
C PHE A 14 -17.50 0.16 -20.93
N SER A 15 -16.64 1.17 -20.91
CA SER A 15 -15.35 1.08 -20.26
C SER A 15 -15.64 1.17 -18.77
N SER A 16 -15.69 0.03 -18.10
CA SER A 16 -15.63 -0.01 -16.64
C SER A 16 -14.33 0.66 -16.25
N ALA A 17 -14.40 1.91 -15.79
CA ALA A 17 -13.28 2.56 -15.15
C ALA A 17 -12.90 1.69 -13.94
N LEU A 18 -11.67 1.19 -13.93
CA LEU A 18 -11.04 0.61 -12.76
C LEU A 18 -10.98 1.73 -11.71
N HIS A 19 -11.97 1.82 -10.83
CA HIS A 19 -11.90 2.72 -9.68
C HIS A 19 -11.04 2.02 -8.63
N ALA A 20 -9.74 2.33 -8.65
CA ALA A 20 -8.86 2.01 -7.53
C ALA A 20 -9.51 2.57 -6.25
N GLN A 21 -9.88 1.69 -5.33
CA GLN A 21 -10.59 2.12 -4.13
C GLN A 21 -9.65 2.95 -3.24
N GLU A 22 -10.05 4.18 -2.94
CA GLU A 22 -9.25 5.08 -2.09
C GLU A 22 -9.02 4.47 -0.69
N PRO A 23 -7.82 4.66 -0.09
CA PRO A 23 -7.55 4.21 1.26
C PRO A 23 -8.53 4.80 2.28
N HIS A 24 -8.98 3.97 3.23
CA HIS A 24 -9.85 4.41 4.32
C HIS A 24 -9.03 4.71 5.59
N ASP A 25 -9.10 5.95 6.06
CA ASP A 25 -8.37 6.42 7.24
C ASP A 25 -9.25 6.53 8.49
N ARG A 26 -8.76 6.02 9.61
CA ARG A 26 -9.27 6.31 10.96
C ARG A 26 -8.19 7.04 11.75
N ILE A 27 -8.56 8.13 12.42
CA ILE A 27 -7.64 8.88 13.28
C ILE A 27 -7.71 8.36 14.72
N GLU A 28 -6.54 8.11 15.30
CA GLU A 28 -6.34 7.75 16.69
C GLU A 28 -5.31 8.69 17.32
N PHE A 29 -5.23 8.72 18.66
CA PHE A 29 -4.21 9.47 19.39
C PHE A 29 -3.54 8.56 20.42
N THR A 30 -2.23 8.70 20.60
CA THR A 30 -1.51 8.05 21.70
C THR A 30 -1.83 8.72 23.03
N ALA A 31 -1.44 8.10 24.15
CA ALA A 31 -1.58 8.70 25.48
C ALA A 31 -0.84 10.05 25.57
N ASP A 32 0.29 10.18 24.88
CA ASP A 32 1.10 11.41 24.82
C ASP A 32 0.57 12.43 23.80
N GLY A 33 -0.60 12.17 23.20
CA GLY A 33 -1.27 13.09 22.27
C GLY A 33 -0.75 13.06 20.84
N HIS A 34 0.15 12.12 20.48
CA HIS A 34 0.61 11.98 19.11
C HIS A 34 -0.53 11.49 18.22
N ARG A 35 -0.73 12.15 17.07
CA ARG A 35 -1.73 11.77 16.09
C ARG A 35 -1.28 10.55 15.32
N ILE A 36 -2.16 9.56 15.22
CA ILE A 36 -1.97 8.32 14.48
C ILE A 36 -3.04 8.22 13.40
N VAL A 37 -2.66 7.83 12.20
CA VAL A 37 -3.56 7.43 11.12
C VAL A 37 -3.53 5.91 11.03
N ILE A 38 -4.69 5.27 11.22
CA ILE A 38 -4.88 3.87 10.85
C ILE A 38 -5.45 3.85 9.42
N ARG A 39 -4.58 3.58 8.47
CA ARG A 39 -4.91 3.52 7.04
C ARG A 39 -5.22 2.09 6.64
N THR A 40 -6.40 1.87 6.06
CA THR A 40 -6.74 0.58 5.44
C THR A 40 -6.67 0.73 3.94
N SER A 41 -5.78 -0.02 3.31
CA SER A 41 -5.60 -0.06 1.86
C SER A 41 -5.65 -1.50 1.36
N CYS A 42 -5.99 -1.65 0.09
CA CYS A 42 -6.13 -2.95 -0.54
C CYS A 42 -4.83 -3.33 -1.24
N TRP A 43 -4.33 -4.53 -0.94
CA TRP A 43 -3.05 -5.00 -1.45
C TRP A 43 -3.16 -6.39 -2.06
N PRO A 44 -2.27 -6.77 -2.99
CA PRO A 44 -2.25 -8.12 -3.55
C PRO A 44 -2.06 -9.19 -2.48
N ASP A 45 -2.80 -10.28 -2.59
CA ASP A 45 -2.52 -11.52 -1.87
C ASP A 45 -1.66 -12.48 -2.72
N GLN A 46 -1.24 -13.60 -2.13
CA GLN A 46 -0.37 -14.58 -2.80
C GLN A 46 -1.11 -15.46 -3.84
N ASN A 47 -2.44 -15.38 -3.90
CA ASN A 47 -3.31 -16.17 -4.77
C ASN A 47 -3.83 -15.37 -5.97
N GLY A 48 -3.30 -14.18 -6.22
CA GLY A 48 -3.76 -13.27 -7.28
C GLY A 48 -5.05 -12.53 -6.95
N GLY A 49 -5.50 -12.61 -5.70
CA GLY A 49 -6.56 -11.79 -5.13
C GLY A 49 -6.02 -10.56 -4.41
N THR A 50 -6.86 -9.97 -3.56
CA THR A 50 -6.53 -8.78 -2.78
C THR A 50 -7.01 -8.93 -1.34
N VAL A 51 -6.28 -8.32 -0.42
CA VAL A 51 -6.58 -8.32 1.01
C VAL A 51 -6.54 -6.89 1.56
N PRO A 52 -7.48 -6.50 2.44
CA PRO A 52 -7.36 -5.23 3.15
C PRO A 52 -6.26 -5.32 4.20
N VAL A 53 -5.32 -4.38 4.18
CA VAL A 53 -4.21 -4.29 5.13
C VAL A 53 -4.31 -2.98 5.88
N GLN A 54 -4.19 -3.04 7.21
CA GLN A 54 -4.16 -1.87 8.07
C GLN A 54 -2.72 -1.46 8.39
N GLN A 55 -2.34 -0.23 8.07
CA GLN A 55 -1.09 0.40 8.49
C GLN A 55 -1.36 1.39 9.62
N ARG A 56 -0.58 1.30 10.70
CA ARG A 56 -0.49 2.30 11.76
C ARG A 56 0.60 3.31 11.38
N LEU A 57 0.20 4.55 11.13
CA LEU A 57 1.09 5.60 10.65
C LEU A 57 1.11 6.75 11.65
N GLN A 58 2.28 7.10 12.18
CA GLN A 58 2.40 8.26 13.05
C GLN A 58 2.53 9.52 12.21
N VAL A 59 1.77 10.57 12.56
CA VAL A 59 1.91 11.87 11.91
C VAL A 59 3.11 12.59 12.53
N THR A 60 4.09 12.96 11.71
CA THR A 60 5.25 13.76 12.15
C THR A 60 4.87 15.23 12.32
N ALA A 61 5.73 16.03 12.96
CA ALA A 61 5.52 17.46 13.13
C ALA A 61 5.35 18.21 11.79
N ASP A 62 6.06 17.76 10.76
CA ASP A 62 6.00 18.31 9.40
C ASP A 62 4.82 17.77 8.57
N GLY A 63 3.97 16.93 9.17
CA GLY A 63 2.76 16.39 8.54
C GLY A 63 2.97 15.14 7.68
N TYR A 64 4.18 14.58 7.66
CA TYR A 64 4.44 13.28 7.01
C TYR A 64 3.84 12.13 7.80
N LEU A 65 3.63 11.01 7.12
CA LEU A 65 3.17 9.76 7.72
C LEU A 65 4.37 8.81 7.87
N ARG A 66 4.77 8.57 9.11
CA ARG A 66 5.87 7.68 9.51
C ARG A 66 5.33 6.27 9.69
N TYR A 67 5.83 5.34 8.90
CA TYR A 67 5.63 3.91 9.10
C TYR A 67 6.83 3.31 9.84
N ASP A 68 6.55 2.55 10.89
CA ASP A 68 7.50 1.76 11.65
C ASP A 68 6.99 0.32 11.70
N PHE A 69 7.86 -0.65 11.37
CA PHE A 69 7.51 -2.08 11.34
C PHE A 69 7.05 -2.58 12.72
N HIS A 70 7.69 -2.13 13.79
CA HIS A 70 7.47 -2.64 15.14
C HIS A 70 6.15 -2.15 15.75
N ASP A 71 5.67 -0.99 15.31
CA ASP A 71 4.39 -0.41 15.73
C ASP A 71 3.17 -1.09 15.07
N GLN A 72 3.40 -1.95 14.07
CA GLN A 72 2.33 -2.62 13.35
C GLN A 72 1.76 -3.82 14.12
N ARG A 73 0.49 -4.12 13.84
CA ARG A 73 -0.13 -5.36 14.33
C ARG A 73 0.52 -6.59 13.72
N ALA A 74 0.36 -7.74 14.38
CA ALA A 74 0.96 -8.99 13.95
C ALA A 74 0.60 -9.37 12.51
N GLU A 75 -0.66 -9.15 12.11
CA GLU A 75 -1.15 -9.47 10.77
C GLU A 75 -0.48 -8.60 9.70
N THR A 76 -0.33 -7.30 9.97
CA THR A 76 0.33 -6.35 9.07
C THR A 76 1.83 -6.65 8.94
N ARG A 77 2.49 -7.04 10.04
CA ARG A 77 3.90 -7.47 10.01
C ARG A 77 4.10 -8.73 9.17
N ALA A 78 3.23 -9.72 9.36
CA ALA A 78 3.26 -10.96 8.58
C ALA A 78 3.00 -10.69 7.08
N TYR A 79 2.08 -9.78 6.76
CA TYR A 79 1.87 -9.34 5.38
C TYR A 79 3.13 -8.71 4.78
N HIS A 80 3.76 -7.77 5.50
CA HIS A 80 4.97 -7.09 5.04
C HIS A 80 6.14 -8.08 4.84
N GLU A 81 6.33 -9.01 5.76
CA GLU A 81 7.32 -10.09 5.65
C GLU A 81 7.08 -10.94 4.40
N ALA A 82 5.85 -11.39 4.18
CA ALA A 82 5.49 -12.16 3.00
C ALA A 82 5.71 -11.36 1.70
N LEU A 83 5.34 -10.08 1.70
CA LEU A 83 5.51 -9.20 0.55
C LEU A 83 6.99 -9.06 0.17
N CYS A 84 7.87 -8.75 1.12
CA CYS A 84 9.30 -8.62 0.82
C CYS A 84 9.92 -9.97 0.38
N ALA A 85 9.48 -11.07 0.99
CA ALA A 85 9.97 -12.41 0.63
C ALA A 85 9.67 -12.79 -0.83
N THR A 86 8.62 -12.25 -1.46
CA THR A 86 8.34 -12.48 -2.90
C THR A 86 9.50 -12.08 -3.81
N SER A 87 10.34 -11.14 -3.36
CA SER A 87 11.50 -10.64 -4.09
C SER A 87 12.83 -11.08 -3.46
N GLY A 88 12.81 -12.06 -2.54
CA GLY A 88 13.99 -12.49 -1.79
C GLY A 88 14.57 -11.40 -0.89
N MET A 89 13.72 -10.50 -0.40
CA MET A 89 14.08 -9.37 0.46
C MET A 89 13.46 -9.51 1.84
N GLU A 90 13.90 -8.66 2.77
CA GLU A 90 13.38 -8.58 4.13
C GLU A 90 12.75 -7.20 4.38
N PRO A 91 11.77 -7.08 5.29
CA PRO A 91 11.26 -5.77 5.70
C PRO A 91 12.38 -4.91 6.30
N MET A 92 12.37 -3.62 6.00
CA MET A 92 13.16 -2.64 6.76
C MET A 92 12.59 -2.58 8.18
N ARG A 93 13.27 -3.25 9.11
CA ARG A 93 12.94 -3.23 10.55
C ARG A 93 13.60 -2.05 11.25
N ASP A 94 14.79 -1.70 10.78
CA ASP A 94 15.55 -0.56 11.24
C ASP A 94 15.34 0.63 10.29
N GLY A 95 14.73 1.70 10.80
CA GLY A 95 14.43 2.91 10.05
C GLY A 95 12.94 3.13 9.80
N GLU A 96 12.62 4.25 9.17
CA GLU A 96 11.26 4.75 9.01
C GLU A 96 10.98 5.05 7.54
N ALA A 97 9.82 4.65 7.05
CA ALA A 97 9.33 5.11 5.76
C ALA A 97 8.44 6.34 5.96
N LEU A 98 8.74 7.42 5.22
CA LEU A 98 7.94 8.64 5.21
C LEU A 98 7.04 8.68 3.98
N MET A 99 5.77 8.94 4.21
CA MET A 99 4.71 8.99 3.21
C MET A 99 3.98 10.33 3.27
N VAL A 100 3.33 10.71 2.17
CA VAL A 100 2.60 11.98 2.01
C VAL A 100 1.16 11.73 1.60
N GLY A 101 0.23 12.50 2.15
CA GLY A 101 -1.17 12.45 1.75
C GLY A 101 -1.80 11.05 1.92
N ASN A 102 -2.43 10.54 0.87
CA ASN A 102 -3.08 9.22 0.83
C ASN A 102 -2.11 8.07 0.48
N SER A 103 -0.80 8.33 0.35
CA SER A 103 0.15 7.29 -0.05
C SER A 103 0.30 6.19 1.01
N SER A 104 0.46 4.96 0.53
CA SER A 104 0.74 3.77 1.34
C SER A 104 1.89 3.03 0.66
N GLY A 105 2.75 2.37 1.43
CA GLY A 105 3.95 1.75 0.89
C GLY A 105 4.64 0.83 1.87
N TRP A 106 5.64 0.10 1.37
CA TRP A 106 6.42 -0.89 2.10
C TRP A 106 7.89 -0.69 1.79
N GLY A 107 8.73 -0.76 2.82
CA GLY A 107 10.18 -0.71 2.69
C GLY A 107 10.75 -2.11 2.78
N CYS A 108 11.28 -2.63 1.68
CA CYS A 108 12.02 -3.89 1.65
C CYS A 108 13.49 -3.62 1.36
N HIS A 109 14.40 -4.38 1.96
CA HIS A 109 15.83 -4.33 1.64
C HIS A 109 16.40 -5.73 1.45
N ARG A 110 17.54 -5.82 0.77
CA ARG A 110 18.39 -7.02 0.83
C ARG A 110 19.31 -6.89 2.03
N SER A 111 19.46 -7.96 2.81
CA SER A 111 20.58 -8.07 3.73
C SER A 111 21.84 -8.29 2.89
N HIS A 112 22.71 -7.28 2.80
CA HIS A 112 24.08 -7.53 2.35
C HIS A 112 24.88 -7.95 3.57
N GLU A 113 25.39 -9.18 3.56
CA GLU A 113 26.39 -9.59 4.53
C GLU A 113 27.66 -8.76 4.26
N TYR A 114 27.98 -7.85 5.18
CA TYR A 114 29.18 -7.02 5.06
C TYR A 114 30.41 -7.92 5.15
N THR A 115 31.04 -8.15 4.01
CA THR A 115 32.37 -8.73 3.92
C THR A 115 33.36 -7.57 3.85
N PRO A 116 34.31 -7.44 4.80
CA PRO A 116 35.23 -6.30 4.85
C PRO A 116 36.02 -6.05 3.54
N ASP A 117 36.21 -7.10 2.74
CA ASP A 117 36.93 -7.07 1.47
C ASP A 117 36.02 -7.01 0.24
N ALA A 118 34.70 -6.97 0.41
CA ALA A 118 33.77 -6.85 -0.72
C ALA A 118 33.73 -5.40 -1.23
N PRO A 119 33.72 -5.19 -2.56
CA PRO A 119 33.44 -3.88 -3.14
C PRO A 119 32.13 -3.32 -2.60
N LEU A 120 32.10 -2.01 -2.29
CA LEU A 120 30.89 -1.34 -1.84
C LEU A 120 29.73 -1.65 -2.79
N PRO A 121 28.57 -2.11 -2.30
CA PRO A 121 27.43 -2.37 -3.16
C PRO A 121 26.99 -1.06 -3.83
N GLU A 122 26.78 -1.10 -5.14
CA GLU A 122 26.10 -0.01 -5.85
C GLU A 122 24.72 0.18 -5.20
N LEU A 123 24.39 1.42 -4.82
CA LEU A 123 23.12 1.77 -4.18
C LEU A 123 21.97 1.51 -5.17
N ASP A 124 21.40 0.30 -5.15
CA ASP A 124 20.18 -0.03 -5.87
C ASP A 124 18.97 0.47 -5.06
N VAL A 125 18.58 1.72 -5.29
CA VAL A 125 17.36 2.31 -4.74
C VAL A 125 16.15 1.81 -5.55
N SER A 126 15.92 0.51 -5.50
CA SER A 126 14.72 -0.14 -6.02
C SER A 126 13.64 -0.14 -4.94
N ALA A 127 13.12 1.05 -4.63
CA ALA A 127 11.89 1.16 -3.85
C ALA A 127 10.72 0.78 -4.77
N GLY A 128 10.33 -0.49 -4.75
CA GLY A 128 9.18 -0.98 -5.50
C GLY A 128 7.88 -0.37 -4.95
N VAL A 129 7.31 0.61 -5.66
CA VAL A 129 5.94 1.06 -5.41
C VAL A 129 4.99 0.00 -5.97
N VAL A 130 4.46 -0.86 -5.10
CA VAL A 130 3.41 -1.81 -5.51
C VAL A 130 2.09 -1.04 -5.62
N PRO A 131 1.41 -1.04 -6.78
CA PRO A 131 0.15 -0.34 -6.94
C PRO A 131 -0.92 -0.93 -6.02
N LEU A 132 -1.77 -0.05 -5.47
CA LEU A 132 -2.98 -0.42 -4.72
C LEU A 132 -3.83 -1.32 -5.62
N ALA A 133 -4.25 -2.49 -5.13
CA ALA A 133 -5.10 -3.41 -5.85
C ALA A 133 -6.56 -3.31 -5.35
N ASP A 134 -7.57 -3.73 -6.11
CA ASP A 134 -8.97 -3.54 -5.71
C ASP A 134 -9.45 -4.58 -4.71
N CYS A 135 -9.83 -4.18 -3.48
CA CYS A 135 -10.53 -5.02 -2.51
C CYS A 135 -11.79 -4.32 -1.97
N PHE A 136 -12.84 -5.09 -1.68
CA PHE A 136 -14.07 -4.53 -1.11
C PHE A 136 -13.93 -4.36 0.41
N ILE A 137 -13.62 -3.15 0.86
CA ILE A 137 -13.70 -2.81 2.28
C ILE A 137 -15.18 -2.58 2.62
N ARG A 138 -15.79 -3.54 3.33
CA ARG A 138 -17.13 -3.34 3.91
C ARG A 138 -17.00 -2.34 5.05
N ASP A 139 -17.60 -1.17 4.90
CA ASP A 139 -17.76 -0.21 5.99
C ASP A 139 -18.37 -0.92 7.21
N ALA A 140 -17.75 -0.71 8.38
CA ALA A 140 -18.37 -1.12 9.63
C ALA A 140 -19.71 -0.37 9.77
N PRO A 141 -20.83 -1.05 10.12
CA PRO A 141 -22.11 -0.36 10.26
C PRO A 141 -21.98 0.76 11.29
N GLY A 142 -22.26 1.99 10.83
CA GLY A 142 -22.25 3.18 11.66
C GLY A 142 -23.08 2.96 12.93
N ARG A 143 -22.44 3.20 14.08
CA ARG A 143 -23.11 3.17 15.37
C ARG A 143 -24.03 4.39 15.44
N THR A 144 -25.30 4.20 15.12
CA THR A 144 -26.34 5.20 15.36
C THR A 144 -26.51 5.39 16.87
N LYS A 145 -26.38 6.64 17.31
CA LYS A 145 -27.08 7.16 18.49
C LYS A 145 -27.71 8.48 18.10
#